data_AF-A0A7W0D2C4-F1
#
_entry.id   AF-A0A7W0D2C4-F1
#
_cell.length_a   1.000
_cell.length_b   1.000
_cell.length_c   1.000
_cell.angle_alpha   90.00
_cell.angle_beta   90.00
_cell.angle_gamma   90.00
#
_symmetry.space_group_name_H-M   'P 1'
#
loop_
_entity.id
_entity.type
_entity.pdbx_description
1 polymer ?
#
loop_
_entity_poly.entity_id
_entity_poly.type
_entity_poly.pdbx_seq_one_letter_code
_entity_poly.pdbx_strand_id
1 'polypeptide(L)'
;MEVTLDLDFTPRSPRPGVPYTESSFKRSSSRITFRSEEIGVVLVDLWNFGWEDGPVVDSLGFELSTERGSSHAFRKKEIILNKITPAVTSLRKHGIQIFHCNHSQFLSSYPQWLTSTSEEERYHLANPQEFSEVRMEETGNPFPESEWVETWRSRHSDNVFNGSWMSVQGKVYDQIKIPNEIEPKEGDLLIYSKEQFDSLLRSLGIRVLFYMGFETDECIINSNYGIRNMHSYGYMTNIVRDCTTTYESAETLKGLWRTKVAVEQIEKLWGYSITSTELVNSFEIE
;
A
#
# COMPACT_ATOMS: atom_id res chain seq x y z
N MET A 1 -25.67 1.40 -6.49
CA MET A 1 -25.69 1.88 -7.90
C MET A 1 -24.86 0.93 -8.74
N GLU A 2 -25.23 0.62 -9.98
CA GLU A 2 -24.34 -0.18 -10.84
C GLU A 2 -23.25 0.71 -11.43
N VAL A 3 -22.01 0.23 -11.41
CA VAL A 3 -20.82 0.96 -11.88
C VAL A 3 -20.06 0.05 -12.83
N THR A 4 -19.82 0.52 -14.05
CA THR A 4 -19.11 -0.23 -15.08
C THR A 4 -17.73 0.38 -15.30
N LEU A 5 -16.70 -0.46 -15.19
CA LEU A 5 -15.30 -0.08 -15.26
C LEU A 5 -14.61 -0.86 -16.36
N ASP A 6 -13.73 -0.17 -17.09
CA ASP A 6 -12.76 -0.80 -17.99
C ASP A 6 -11.46 -1.00 -17.20
N LEU A 7 -11.22 -2.23 -16.76
CA LEU A 7 -10.10 -2.59 -15.89
C LEU A 7 -8.96 -3.24 -16.70
N ASP A 8 -7.78 -2.65 -16.61
CA ASP A 8 -6.63 -3.05 -17.40
C ASP A 8 -5.86 -4.22 -16.78
N PHE A 9 -5.34 -5.10 -17.62
CA PHE A 9 -4.46 -6.20 -17.23
C PHE A 9 -3.40 -6.45 -18.30
N THR A 10 -2.31 -7.10 -17.93
CA THR A 10 -1.24 -7.46 -18.86
C THR A 10 -1.26 -8.97 -19.12
N PRO A 11 -1.74 -9.42 -20.29
CA PRO A 11 -1.85 -10.85 -20.60
C PRO A 11 -0.47 -11.51 -20.67
N ARG A 12 -0.38 -12.74 -20.14
CA ARG A 12 0.80 -13.62 -20.30
C ARG A 12 0.66 -14.62 -21.45
N SER A 13 -0.57 -14.82 -21.93
CA SER A 13 -0.92 -15.80 -22.95
C SER A 13 -1.25 -15.15 -24.30
N PRO A 14 -1.14 -15.90 -25.42
CA PRO A 14 -1.66 -15.47 -26.70
C PRO A 14 -3.15 -15.12 -26.63
N ARG A 15 -3.57 -14.13 -27.44
CA ARG A 15 -4.99 -13.76 -27.59
C ARG A 15 -5.50 -14.20 -28.96
N PRO A 16 -6.74 -14.71 -29.06
CA PRO A 16 -7.36 -15.01 -30.35
C PRO A 16 -7.32 -13.79 -31.29
N GLY A 17 -6.86 -14.00 -32.52
CA GLY A 17 -6.82 -12.95 -33.55
C GLY A 17 -5.69 -11.92 -33.42
N VAL A 18 -4.75 -12.08 -32.46
CA VAL A 18 -3.60 -11.18 -32.28
C VAL A 18 -2.30 -11.96 -32.53
N PRO A 19 -1.37 -11.47 -33.37
CA PRO A 19 -0.04 -12.07 -33.52
C PRO A 19 0.67 -12.19 -32.18
N TYR A 20 1.24 -13.36 -31.86
CA TYR A 20 1.96 -13.57 -30.60
C TYR A 20 3.43 -13.17 -30.72
N THR A 21 3.67 -11.86 -30.77
CA THR A 21 4.99 -11.23 -30.89
C THR A 21 5.16 -10.15 -29.82
N GLU A 22 6.39 -9.74 -29.50
CA GLU A 22 6.64 -8.71 -28.47
C GLU A 22 5.87 -7.40 -28.70
N SER A 23 5.70 -7.00 -29.96
CA SER A 23 4.88 -5.84 -30.36
C SER A 23 3.39 -5.93 -29.97
N SER A 24 2.91 -7.13 -29.62
CA SER A 24 1.53 -7.38 -29.16
C SER A 24 1.39 -7.42 -27.65
N PHE A 25 2.51 -7.40 -26.90
CA PHE A 25 2.54 -7.48 -25.44
C PHE A 25 2.21 -6.12 -24.84
N LYS A 26 0.94 -5.76 -24.94
CA LYS A 26 0.36 -4.53 -24.40
C LYS A 26 -0.75 -4.86 -23.42
N ARG A 27 -1.05 -3.89 -22.54
CA ARG A 27 -2.26 -3.94 -21.70
C ARG A 27 -3.49 -4.20 -22.55
N SER A 28 -4.38 -4.97 -21.96
CA SER A 28 -5.73 -5.25 -22.42
C SER A 28 -6.69 -4.77 -21.36
N SER A 29 -7.96 -4.58 -21.71
CA SER A 29 -8.97 -4.15 -20.75
C SER A 29 -10.10 -5.16 -20.71
N SER A 30 -10.68 -5.33 -19.52
CA SER A 30 -11.90 -6.09 -19.29
C SER A 30 -12.96 -5.14 -18.75
N ARG A 31 -14.11 -5.10 -19.41
CA ARG A 31 -15.27 -4.35 -18.94
C ARG A 31 -16.02 -5.16 -17.90
N ILE A 32 -16.15 -4.63 -16.68
CA ILE A 32 -16.78 -5.33 -15.56
C ILE A 32 -17.72 -4.37 -14.84
N THR A 33 -18.91 -4.86 -14.48
CA THR A 33 -19.92 -4.10 -13.75
C THR A 33 -20.03 -4.63 -12.33
N PHE A 34 -20.08 -3.71 -11.36
CA PHE A 34 -20.24 -3.99 -9.95
C PHE A 34 -21.37 -3.16 -9.37
N ARG A 35 -21.80 -3.51 -8.16
CA ARG A 35 -22.59 -2.59 -7.35
C ARG A 35 -21.63 -1.71 -6.55
N SER A 36 -21.89 -0.41 -6.49
CA SER A 36 -21.05 0.58 -5.82
C SER A 36 -20.82 0.24 -4.35
N GLU A 37 -21.82 -0.33 -3.67
CA GLU A 37 -21.69 -0.76 -2.27
C GLU A 37 -20.72 -1.93 -2.05
N GLU A 38 -20.31 -2.63 -3.12
CA GLU A 38 -19.35 -3.74 -3.05
C GLU A 38 -17.89 -3.27 -3.22
N ILE A 39 -17.67 -1.97 -3.42
CA ILE A 39 -16.38 -1.35 -3.72
C ILE A 39 -15.83 -0.61 -2.51
N GLY A 40 -14.53 -0.79 -2.24
CA GLY A 40 -13.77 -0.02 -1.25
C GLY A 40 -12.47 0.56 -1.82
N VAL A 41 -12.03 1.71 -1.29
CA VAL A 41 -10.75 2.33 -1.60
C VAL A 41 -9.78 2.11 -0.44
N VAL A 42 -8.59 1.60 -0.74
CA VAL A 42 -7.57 1.22 0.23
C VAL A 42 -6.40 2.19 0.12
N LEU A 43 -6.21 3.03 1.13
CA LEU A 43 -5.15 4.02 1.21
C LEU A 43 -4.01 3.48 2.07
N VAL A 44 -2.85 3.21 1.46
CA VAL A 44 -1.72 2.55 2.11
C VAL A 44 -0.59 3.55 2.38
N ASP A 45 -0.22 3.69 3.65
CA ASP A 45 0.97 4.44 4.10
C ASP A 45 1.08 5.86 3.53
N LEU A 46 -0.04 6.61 3.53
CA LEU A 46 -0.06 8.02 3.19
C LEU A 46 0.54 8.86 4.32
N TRP A 47 1.86 9.00 4.31
CA TRP A 47 2.60 9.75 5.32
C TRP A 47 2.95 11.18 4.85
N ASN A 48 3.02 12.13 5.77
CA ASN A 48 3.33 13.54 5.53
C ASN A 48 4.81 13.86 5.26
N PHE A 49 5.58 12.91 4.72
CA PHE A 49 6.94 13.18 4.24
C PHE A 49 6.93 14.19 3.09
N GLY A 50 7.70 15.28 3.21
CA GLY A 50 7.77 16.35 2.19
C GLY A 50 6.82 17.53 2.45
N TRP A 51 6.02 17.49 3.52
CA TRP A 51 5.29 18.64 4.03
C TRP A 51 6.15 19.45 5.00
N GLU A 52 5.73 20.69 5.26
CA GLU A 52 6.41 21.58 6.21
C GLU A 52 6.31 21.07 7.65
N ASP A 53 5.19 20.41 8.00
CA ASP A 53 4.97 19.71 9.26
C ASP A 53 5.37 18.23 9.19
N GLY A 54 6.08 17.84 8.13
CA GLY A 54 6.61 16.50 7.92
C GLY A 54 7.70 16.15 8.94
N PRO A 55 7.97 14.86 9.12
CA PRO A 55 8.85 14.40 10.19
C PRO A 55 10.32 14.70 9.87
N VAL A 56 11.04 15.27 10.84
CA VAL A 56 12.47 15.63 10.71
C VAL A 56 13.22 15.30 12.00
N VAL A 57 14.42 14.74 11.88
CA VAL A 57 15.39 14.67 12.97
C VAL A 57 16.31 15.86 12.86
N ASP A 58 16.26 16.76 13.86
CA ASP A 58 17.03 18.01 13.87
C ASP A 58 18.52 17.83 13.58
N SER A 59 19.13 16.76 14.11
CA SER A 59 20.56 16.48 13.91
C SER A 59 20.90 15.98 12.49
N LEU A 60 19.92 15.52 11.72
CA LEU A 60 20.09 15.02 10.35
C LEU A 60 19.64 16.05 9.30
N GLY A 61 18.68 16.92 9.65
CA GLY A 61 18.02 17.82 8.72
C GLY A 61 17.06 17.09 7.78
N PHE A 62 16.31 17.85 6.98
CA PHE A 62 15.23 17.32 6.15
C PHE A 62 15.67 16.22 5.16
N GLU A 63 16.76 16.46 4.42
CA GLU A 63 17.22 15.55 3.36
C GLU A 63 17.49 14.13 3.86
N LEU A 64 18.15 14.01 5.01
CA LEU A 64 18.52 12.73 5.63
C LEU A 64 17.43 12.18 6.57
N SER A 65 16.38 12.95 6.85
CA SER A 65 15.25 12.51 7.68
C SER A 65 14.12 11.92 6.85
N THR A 66 14.03 12.29 5.57
CA THR A 66 13.07 11.68 4.64
C THR A 66 13.47 10.26 4.28
N GLU A 67 12.50 9.35 4.29
CA GLU A 67 12.71 8.01 3.76
C GLU A 67 13.20 8.08 2.32
N ARG A 68 14.40 7.55 2.08
CA ARG A 68 14.98 7.37 0.73
C ARG A 68 15.07 8.68 -0.09
N GLY A 69 15.16 9.82 0.60
CA GLY A 69 15.54 11.12 0.03
C GLY A 69 14.38 12.03 -0.37
N SER A 70 14.69 13.33 -0.41
CA SER A 70 13.73 14.41 -0.60
C SER A 70 12.95 14.33 -1.91
N SER A 71 13.59 13.92 -3.01
CA SER A 71 12.93 13.78 -4.31
C SER A 71 11.80 12.74 -4.30
N HIS A 72 11.95 11.67 -3.52
CA HIS A 72 10.93 10.64 -3.36
C HIS A 72 9.78 11.14 -2.48
N ALA A 73 10.11 11.78 -1.35
CA ALA A 73 9.13 12.43 -0.49
C ALA A 73 8.26 13.45 -1.24
N PHE A 74 8.87 14.33 -2.04
CA PHE A 74 8.13 15.29 -2.85
C PHE A 74 7.27 14.63 -3.93
N ARG A 75 7.73 13.54 -4.56
CA ARG A 75 6.90 12.79 -5.51
C ARG A 75 5.66 12.19 -4.82
N LYS A 76 5.83 11.58 -3.64
CA LYS A 76 4.68 11.07 -2.85
C LYS A 76 3.70 12.19 -2.52
N LYS A 77 4.21 13.35 -2.12
CA LYS A 77 3.41 14.55 -1.88
C LYS A 77 2.61 14.99 -3.11
N GLU A 78 3.26 15.09 -4.27
CA GLU A 78 2.58 15.47 -5.52
C GLU A 78 1.49 14.46 -5.91
N ILE A 79 1.74 13.16 -5.74
CA ILE A 79 0.73 12.12 -6.01
C ILE A 79 -0.44 12.25 -5.03
N ILE A 80 -0.18 12.46 -3.73
CA ILE A 80 -1.23 12.66 -2.73
C ILE A 80 -2.10 13.85 -3.11
N LEU A 81 -1.49 15.02 -3.33
CA LEU A 81 -2.21 16.26 -3.61
C LEU A 81 -2.96 16.25 -4.95
N ASN A 82 -2.32 15.75 -6.01
CA ASN A 82 -2.85 15.93 -7.36
C ASN A 82 -3.66 14.73 -7.87
N LYS A 83 -3.55 13.55 -7.21
CA LYS A 83 -4.19 12.31 -7.67
C LYS A 83 -5.07 11.69 -6.61
N ILE A 84 -4.51 11.36 -5.45
CA ILE A 84 -5.23 10.62 -4.40
C ILE A 84 -6.33 11.50 -3.79
N THR A 85 -6.00 12.70 -3.31
CA THR A 85 -6.95 13.57 -2.61
C THR A 85 -8.17 13.93 -3.47
N PRO A 86 -8.03 14.35 -4.74
CA PRO A 86 -9.19 14.61 -5.59
C PRO A 86 -10.04 13.35 -5.82
N ALA A 87 -9.41 12.20 -6.07
CA ALA A 87 -10.12 10.95 -6.32
C ALA A 87 -10.92 10.48 -5.10
N VAL A 88 -10.28 10.42 -3.93
CA VAL A 88 -10.94 10.04 -2.67
C VAL A 88 -12.05 11.03 -2.33
N THR A 89 -11.84 12.33 -2.57
CA THR A 89 -12.88 13.34 -2.32
C THR A 89 -14.12 13.12 -3.20
N SER A 90 -13.95 12.76 -4.48
CA SER A 90 -15.09 12.43 -5.34
C SER A 90 -15.75 11.11 -4.94
N LEU A 91 -14.96 10.06 -4.68
CA LEU A 91 -15.49 8.74 -4.30
C LEU A 91 -16.25 8.77 -2.97
N ARG A 92 -15.82 9.57 -1.99
CA ARG A 92 -16.58 9.80 -0.75
C ARG A 92 -17.97 10.39 -1.01
N LYS A 93 -18.13 11.30 -1.98
CA LYS A 93 -19.44 11.88 -2.33
C LYS A 93 -20.41 10.84 -2.88
N HIS A 94 -19.89 9.77 -3.47
CA HIS A 94 -20.66 8.65 -4.00
C HIS A 94 -20.85 7.53 -2.96
N GLY A 95 -20.49 7.77 -1.70
CA GLY A 95 -20.66 6.81 -0.60
C GLY A 95 -19.71 5.62 -0.66
N ILE A 96 -18.59 5.71 -1.38
CA ILE A 96 -17.60 4.64 -1.45
C ILE A 96 -16.81 4.59 -0.15
N GLN A 97 -16.70 3.39 0.42
CA GLN A 97 -15.99 3.17 1.67
C GLN A 97 -14.49 3.43 1.49
N ILE A 98 -13.93 4.25 2.38
CA ILE A 98 -12.50 4.56 2.42
C ILE A 98 -11.86 3.85 3.61
N PHE A 99 -10.73 3.19 3.36
CA PHE A 99 -9.91 2.52 4.36
C PHE A 99 -8.53 3.15 4.42
N HIS A 100 -8.13 3.67 5.58
CA HIS A 100 -6.76 4.11 5.85
C HIS A 100 -5.99 2.98 6.49
N CYS A 101 -5.00 2.47 5.77
CA CYS A 101 -4.22 1.32 6.16
C CYS A 101 -2.82 1.76 6.55
N ASN A 102 -2.44 1.46 7.79
CA ASN A 102 -1.15 1.87 8.38
C ASN A 102 -0.85 1.04 9.64
N HIS A 103 0.28 1.29 10.28
CA HIS A 103 0.58 0.68 11.58
C HIS A 103 -0.36 1.20 12.68
N SER A 104 -0.77 0.30 13.59
CA SER A 104 -1.70 0.62 14.68
C SER A 104 -1.24 1.78 15.56
N GLN A 105 0.07 1.88 15.82
CA GLN A 105 0.63 2.98 16.62
C GLN A 105 0.28 4.35 16.02
N PHE A 106 0.37 4.50 14.69
CA PHE A 106 0.01 5.74 13.99
C PHE A 106 -1.50 5.95 13.94
N LEU A 107 -2.26 4.90 13.66
CA LEU A 107 -3.72 5.00 13.52
C LEU A 107 -4.41 5.33 14.85
N SER A 108 -3.84 4.91 15.97
CA SER A 108 -4.41 5.08 17.31
C SER A 108 -4.60 6.55 17.74
N SER A 109 -3.92 7.50 17.10
CA SER A 109 -4.08 8.93 17.39
C SER A 109 -5.33 9.55 16.74
N TYR A 110 -6.01 8.84 15.84
CA TYR A 110 -7.16 9.34 15.10
C TYR A 110 -8.48 8.89 15.76
N PRO A 111 -9.51 9.75 15.87
CA PRO A 111 -10.79 9.39 16.50
C PRO A 111 -11.48 8.16 15.90
N GLN A 112 -11.33 7.95 14.59
CA GLN A 112 -11.86 6.80 13.83
C GLN A 112 -11.29 5.46 14.30
N TRP A 113 -10.20 5.48 15.07
CA TRP A 113 -9.66 4.28 15.69
C TRP A 113 -10.72 3.56 16.53
N LEU A 114 -11.54 4.31 17.28
CA LEU A 114 -12.57 3.73 18.15
C LEU A 114 -13.69 3.05 17.36
N THR A 115 -14.07 3.60 16.21
CA THR A 115 -15.11 3.03 15.35
C THR A 115 -14.59 1.88 14.48
N SER A 116 -13.28 1.83 14.26
CA SER A 116 -12.64 0.82 13.40
C SER A 116 -12.19 -0.41 14.18
N THR A 117 -12.16 -0.36 15.51
CA THR A 117 -11.64 -1.44 16.36
C THR A 117 -12.62 -1.81 17.47
N SER A 118 -12.58 -3.07 17.89
CA SER A 118 -13.26 -3.52 19.11
C SER A 118 -12.46 -3.16 20.37
N GLU A 119 -13.10 -3.26 21.55
CA GLU A 119 -12.40 -3.07 22.83
C GLU A 119 -11.32 -4.14 23.04
N GLU A 120 -11.61 -5.38 22.66
CA GLU A 120 -10.68 -6.51 22.75
C GLU A 120 -9.45 -6.29 21.87
N GLU A 121 -9.62 -5.83 20.63
CA GLU A 121 -8.51 -5.50 19.74
C GLU A 121 -7.59 -4.44 20.35
N ARG A 122 -8.17 -3.36 20.87
CA ARG A 122 -7.40 -2.29 21.53
C ARG A 122 -6.67 -2.79 22.77
N TYR A 123 -7.30 -3.66 23.56
CA TYR A 123 -6.67 -4.27 24.73
C TYR A 123 -5.46 -5.12 24.34
N HIS A 124 -5.58 -5.96 23.31
CA HIS A 124 -4.49 -6.80 22.82
C HIS A 124 -3.33 -6.00 22.24
N LEU A 125 -3.63 -4.91 21.50
CA LEU A 125 -2.60 -4.03 20.96
C LEU A 125 -1.83 -3.26 22.05
N ALA A 126 -2.51 -2.88 23.13
CA ALA A 126 -1.88 -2.22 24.29
C ALA A 126 -1.07 -3.19 25.17
N ASN A 127 -1.35 -4.50 25.08
CA ASN A 127 -0.71 -5.54 25.87
C ASN A 127 -0.25 -6.69 24.95
N PRO A 128 0.80 -6.47 24.14
CA PRO A 128 1.32 -7.53 23.29
C PRO A 128 1.74 -8.68 24.20
N GLN A 129 1.07 -9.83 24.10
CA GLN A 129 1.58 -11.04 24.73
C GLN A 129 2.91 -11.37 24.05
N GLU A 130 3.96 -11.59 24.83
CA GLU A 130 5.21 -12.13 24.31
C GLU A 130 4.90 -13.44 23.61
N PHE A 131 4.90 -13.42 22.27
CA PHE A 131 5.06 -14.65 21.54
C PHE A 131 6.46 -15.15 21.84
N SER A 132 6.57 -16.14 22.73
CA SER A 132 7.75 -16.97 22.75
C SER A 132 7.81 -17.65 21.39
N GLU A 133 8.71 -17.19 20.51
CA GLU A 133 9.11 -18.00 19.38
C GLU A 133 9.56 -19.35 19.96
N VAL A 134 8.70 -20.36 19.82
CA VAL A 134 9.13 -21.74 20.02
C VAL A 134 10.07 -22.01 18.87
N ARG A 135 11.34 -21.63 19.02
CA ARG A 135 12.41 -22.09 18.15
C ARG A 135 12.42 -23.60 18.32
N MET A 136 11.94 -24.30 17.29
CA MET A 136 12.19 -25.72 17.18
C MET A 136 13.71 -25.88 17.24
N GLU A 137 14.22 -26.56 18.28
CA GLU A 137 15.61 -26.94 18.31
C GLU A 137 15.87 -27.84 17.10
N GLU A 138 16.54 -27.30 16.09
CA GLU A 138 17.04 -28.10 14.99
C GLU A 138 18.08 -29.06 15.56
N THR A 139 17.70 -30.33 15.72
CA THR A 139 18.58 -31.39 16.16
C THR A 139 19.54 -31.74 15.02
N GLY A 140 20.66 -31.02 14.92
CA GLY A 140 21.69 -31.23 13.92
C GLY A 140 22.74 -30.11 13.89
N ASN A 141 23.84 -30.32 13.16
CA ASN A 141 24.75 -29.23 12.82
C ASN A 141 24.13 -28.49 11.61
N PRO A 142 23.62 -27.26 11.75
CA PRO A 142 22.88 -26.59 10.69
C PRO A 142 23.78 -26.31 9.49
N PHE A 143 23.27 -26.58 8.28
CA PHE A 143 23.92 -26.19 7.03
C PHE A 143 22.98 -25.29 6.21
N PRO A 144 23.42 -24.08 5.81
CA PRO A 144 24.72 -23.48 6.12
C PRO A 144 24.89 -23.14 7.61
N GLU A 145 26.14 -23.04 8.05
CA GLU A 145 26.50 -22.80 9.45
C GLU A 145 25.86 -21.51 9.98
N SER A 146 25.30 -21.54 11.19
CA SER A 146 24.56 -20.39 11.75
C SER A 146 25.40 -19.12 11.82
N GLU A 147 26.67 -19.22 12.21
CA GLU A 147 27.60 -18.08 12.26
C GLU A 147 27.87 -17.50 10.86
N TRP A 148 28.02 -18.35 9.84
CA TRP A 148 28.18 -17.91 8.46
C TRP A 148 26.94 -17.15 8.00
N VAL A 149 25.75 -17.68 8.29
CA VAL A 149 24.46 -17.05 7.97
C VAL A 149 24.31 -15.70 8.65
N GLU A 150 24.58 -15.62 9.95
CA GLU A 150 24.50 -14.38 10.72
C GLU A 150 25.47 -13.32 10.20
N THR A 151 26.71 -13.72 9.90
CA THR A 151 27.76 -12.82 9.41
C THR A 151 27.37 -12.16 8.08
N TRP A 152 26.99 -12.95 7.07
CA TRP A 152 26.67 -12.35 5.77
C TRP A 152 25.35 -11.57 5.82
N ARG A 153 24.34 -12.02 6.59
CA ARG A 153 23.08 -11.31 6.76
C ARG A 153 23.28 -9.95 7.43
N SER A 154 24.04 -9.91 8.52
CA SER A 154 24.37 -8.67 9.23
C SER A 154 25.10 -7.69 8.30
N ARG A 155 26.14 -8.16 7.60
CA ARG A 155 26.88 -7.32 6.64
C ARG A 155 26.01 -6.82 5.49
N HIS A 156 25.18 -7.67 4.91
CA HIS A 156 24.30 -7.27 3.83
C HIS A 156 23.25 -6.26 4.29
N SER A 157 22.66 -6.48 5.47
CA SER A 157 21.73 -5.54 6.10
C SER A 157 22.38 -4.17 6.24
N ASP A 158 23.57 -4.08 6.84
CA ASP A 158 24.26 -2.80 7.04
C ASP A 158 24.62 -2.12 5.70
N ASN A 159 25.04 -2.87 4.68
CA ASN A 159 25.32 -2.32 3.35
C ASN A 159 24.08 -1.69 2.67
N VAL A 160 22.88 -2.25 2.87
CA VAL A 160 21.63 -1.81 2.22
C VAL A 160 20.95 -0.69 3.00
N PHE A 161 20.99 -0.80 4.33
CA PHE A 161 20.18 -0.01 5.23
C PHE A 161 20.98 1.04 6.00
N ASN A 162 22.30 0.84 6.14
CA ASN A 162 23.16 1.64 7.01
C ASN A 162 22.59 1.71 8.43
N GLY A 163 22.87 0.70 9.24
CA GLY A 163 22.27 0.54 10.56
C GLY A 163 22.51 1.74 11.48
N SER A 164 23.68 2.38 11.36
CA SER A 164 24.01 3.59 12.13
C SER A 164 23.08 4.75 11.78
N TRP A 165 22.85 5.01 10.49
CA TRP A 165 21.93 6.05 10.04
C TRP A 165 20.48 5.71 10.41
N MET A 166 20.03 4.46 10.18
CA MET A 166 18.67 4.03 10.52
C MET A 166 18.36 4.15 12.01
N SER A 167 19.34 3.91 12.89
CA SER A 167 19.15 4.08 14.34
C SER A 167 18.84 5.54 14.73
N VAL A 168 19.32 6.50 13.94
CA VAL A 168 19.07 7.93 14.15
C VAL A 168 17.80 8.35 13.42
N GLN A 169 17.66 7.99 12.14
CA GLN A 169 16.51 8.33 11.32
C GLN A 169 15.22 7.71 11.86
N GLY A 170 15.27 6.52 12.46
CA GLY A 170 14.11 5.84 13.04
C GLY A 170 13.32 6.66 14.07
N LYS A 171 13.92 7.74 14.61
CA LYS A 171 13.24 8.70 15.49
C LYS A 171 12.22 9.57 14.78
N VAL A 172 12.20 9.61 13.44
CA VAL A 172 11.17 10.31 12.66
C VAL A 172 9.81 9.63 12.73
N TYR A 173 9.75 8.32 12.96
CA TYR A 173 8.50 7.57 12.87
C TYR A 173 7.47 8.06 13.88
N ASP A 174 7.89 8.45 15.09
CA ASP A 174 7.00 9.02 16.11
C ASP A 174 6.36 10.37 15.71
N GLN A 175 6.89 11.01 14.66
CA GLN A 175 6.39 12.29 14.13
C GLN A 175 5.50 12.11 12.89
N ILE A 176 5.42 10.90 12.32
CA ILE A 176 4.66 10.62 11.10
C ILE A 176 3.17 10.84 11.36
N LYS A 177 2.52 11.51 10.41
CA LYS A 177 1.07 11.69 10.35
C LYS A 177 0.54 11.41 8.96
N ILE A 178 -0.77 11.20 8.87
CA ILE A 178 -1.51 11.32 7.60
C ILE A 178 -1.60 12.81 7.26
N PRO A 179 -1.27 13.25 6.02
CA PRO A 179 -1.41 14.65 5.61
C PRO A 179 -2.84 15.17 5.78
N ASN A 180 -2.97 16.42 6.24
CA ASN A 180 -4.24 17.10 6.49
C ASN A 180 -5.23 17.00 5.31
N GLU A 181 -4.72 17.04 4.08
CA GLU A 181 -5.53 16.99 2.86
C GLU A 181 -6.27 15.65 2.68
N ILE A 182 -5.75 14.58 3.28
CA ILE A 182 -6.27 13.22 3.15
C ILE A 182 -6.51 12.54 4.49
N GLU A 183 -6.62 13.31 5.58
CA GLU A 183 -6.93 12.73 6.89
C GLU A 183 -8.21 11.89 6.87
N PRO A 184 -8.31 10.90 7.79
CA PRO A 184 -9.53 10.17 8.04
C PRO A 184 -10.69 11.12 8.34
N LYS A 185 -11.83 10.89 7.67
CA LYS A 185 -13.09 11.62 7.88
C LYS A 185 -14.12 10.73 8.57
N GLU A 186 -15.26 11.32 8.93
CA GLU A 186 -16.40 10.54 9.41
C GLU A 186 -16.80 9.48 8.37
N GLY A 187 -17.01 8.24 8.83
CA GLY A 187 -17.31 7.09 7.97
C GLY A 187 -16.10 6.37 7.39
N ASP A 188 -14.90 6.96 7.41
CA ASP A 188 -13.68 6.23 7.04
C ASP A 188 -13.29 5.22 8.13
N LEU A 189 -12.63 4.13 7.72
CA LEU A 189 -12.18 3.07 8.62
C LEU A 189 -10.65 2.94 8.63
N LEU A 190 -10.09 2.61 9.79
CA LEU A 190 -8.65 2.47 10.04
C LEU A 190 -8.26 0.99 10.15
N ILE A 191 -7.31 0.57 9.33
CA ILE A 191 -6.94 -0.83 9.16
C ILE A 191 -5.48 -1.06 9.55
N TYR A 192 -5.23 -1.98 10.47
CA TYR A 192 -3.88 -2.32 10.96
C TYR A 192 -3.50 -3.80 10.80
N SER A 193 -4.47 -4.70 10.59
CA SER A 193 -4.24 -6.14 10.44
C SER A 193 -5.08 -6.75 9.33
N LYS A 194 -4.70 -7.96 8.89
CA LYS A 194 -5.41 -8.67 7.82
C LYS A 194 -6.73 -9.27 8.31
N GLU A 195 -6.77 -9.74 9.57
CA GLU A 195 -7.95 -10.31 10.21
C GLU A 195 -9.02 -9.25 10.43
N GLN A 196 -8.63 -8.09 10.97
CA GLN A 196 -9.52 -6.94 11.12
C GLN A 196 -10.08 -6.51 9.76
N PHE A 197 -9.21 -6.41 8.74
CA PHE A 197 -9.66 -5.97 7.43
C PHE A 197 -10.67 -6.93 6.80
N ASP A 198 -10.39 -8.23 6.80
CA ASP A 198 -11.31 -9.26 6.29
C ASP A 198 -12.67 -9.22 7.01
N SER A 199 -12.65 -9.08 8.33
CA SER A 199 -13.87 -8.98 9.14
C SER A 199 -14.74 -7.78 8.74
N LEU A 200 -14.12 -6.60 8.59
CA LEU A 200 -14.80 -5.37 8.17
C LEU A 200 -15.31 -5.46 6.73
N LEU A 201 -14.52 -6.00 5.80
CA LEU A 201 -14.95 -6.17 4.41
C LEU A 201 -16.16 -7.09 4.30
N ARG A 202 -16.18 -8.21 5.04
CA ARG A 202 -17.32 -9.13 5.09
C ARG A 202 -18.57 -8.47 5.66
N SER A 203 -18.45 -7.72 6.75
CA SER A 203 -19.61 -7.08 7.39
C SER A 203 -20.22 -5.99 6.53
N LEU A 204 -19.39 -5.29 5.73
CA LEU A 204 -19.81 -4.25 4.79
C LEU A 204 -20.26 -4.82 3.43
N GLY A 205 -19.98 -6.10 3.15
CA GLY A 205 -20.29 -6.73 1.85
C GLY A 205 -19.37 -6.29 0.71
N ILE A 206 -18.20 -5.72 1.04
CA ILE A 206 -17.20 -5.25 0.07
C ILE A 206 -16.41 -6.43 -0.46
N ARG A 207 -16.25 -6.51 -1.79
CA ARG A 207 -15.51 -7.57 -2.48
C ARG A 207 -14.49 -7.05 -3.49
N VAL A 208 -14.55 -5.77 -3.86
CA VAL A 208 -13.68 -5.12 -4.84
C VAL A 208 -12.89 -4.00 -4.17
N LEU A 209 -11.57 -4.04 -4.29
CA LEU A 209 -10.67 -3.10 -3.63
C LEU A 209 -9.85 -2.31 -4.65
N PHE A 210 -9.78 -0.99 -4.48
CA PHE A 210 -8.91 -0.10 -5.26
C PHE A 210 -7.81 0.49 -4.38
N TYR A 211 -6.58 0.05 -4.61
CA TYR A 211 -5.42 0.46 -3.83
C TYR A 211 -4.82 1.77 -4.36
N MET A 212 -4.48 2.67 -3.44
CA MET A 212 -3.74 3.91 -3.64
C MET A 212 -2.73 4.05 -2.49
N GLY A 213 -1.57 4.65 -2.75
CA GLY A 213 -0.55 4.89 -1.72
C GLY A 213 0.81 4.29 -2.05
N PHE A 214 1.58 3.92 -1.02
CA PHE A 214 3.01 3.67 -1.17
C PHE A 214 3.51 2.54 -0.26
N GLU A 215 4.61 1.86 -0.56
CA GLU A 215 5.28 1.82 -1.87
C GLU A 215 4.67 0.69 -2.73
N THR A 216 4.66 0.85 -4.06
CA THR A 216 3.92 -0.04 -4.97
C THR A 216 4.33 -1.51 -4.85
N ASP A 217 5.63 -1.83 -4.76
CA ASP A 217 6.15 -3.20 -4.68
C ASP A 217 6.48 -3.68 -3.26
N GLU A 218 6.30 -2.82 -2.26
CA GLU A 218 6.52 -3.13 -0.85
C GLU A 218 5.16 -3.23 -0.14
N CYS A 219 4.74 -2.19 0.58
CA CYS A 219 3.57 -2.20 1.45
C CYS A 219 2.27 -2.50 0.69
N ILE A 220 2.06 -1.90 -0.48
CA ILE A 220 0.83 -2.15 -1.26
C ILE A 220 0.67 -3.63 -1.60
N ILE A 221 1.76 -4.31 -1.96
CA ILE A 221 1.71 -5.73 -2.35
C ILE A 221 1.75 -6.65 -1.13
N ASN A 222 2.60 -6.35 -0.14
CA ASN A 222 3.07 -7.32 0.85
C ASN A 222 2.60 -7.06 2.29
N SER A 223 2.07 -5.87 2.62
CA SER A 223 1.58 -5.62 3.98
C SER A 223 0.41 -6.54 4.33
N ASN A 224 0.04 -6.60 5.61
CA ASN A 224 -1.09 -7.41 6.08
C ASN A 224 -2.40 -7.10 5.33
N TYR A 225 -2.67 -5.82 5.05
CA TYR A 225 -3.83 -5.35 4.29
C TYR A 225 -3.54 -5.23 2.77
N GLY A 226 -2.35 -5.62 2.34
CA GLY A 226 -1.88 -5.51 0.96
C GLY A 226 -2.51 -6.50 0.00
N ILE A 227 -2.26 -6.28 -1.29
CA ILE A 227 -2.84 -6.98 -2.43
C ILE A 227 -2.70 -8.50 -2.33
N ARG A 228 -1.52 -9.03 -1.98
CA ARG A 228 -1.31 -10.49 -1.91
C ARG A 228 -2.20 -11.15 -0.87
N ASN A 229 -2.31 -10.53 0.30
CA ASN A 229 -3.12 -11.07 1.39
C ASN A 229 -4.61 -11.01 1.04
N MET A 230 -5.11 -9.85 0.60
CA MET A 230 -6.53 -9.72 0.26
C MET A 230 -6.92 -10.58 -0.95
N HIS A 231 -6.05 -10.68 -1.97
CA HIS A 231 -6.26 -11.62 -3.07
C HIS A 231 -6.35 -13.07 -2.57
N SER A 232 -5.51 -13.48 -1.61
CA SER A 232 -5.56 -14.84 -1.05
C SER A 232 -6.86 -15.15 -0.32
N TYR A 233 -7.57 -14.12 0.17
CA TYR A 233 -8.89 -14.23 0.78
C TYR A 233 -10.04 -14.15 -0.25
N GLY A 234 -9.73 -13.96 -1.53
CA GLY A 234 -10.70 -13.95 -2.63
C GLY A 234 -11.24 -12.55 -2.98
N TYR A 235 -10.69 -11.48 -2.40
CA TYR A 235 -11.04 -10.12 -2.79
C TYR A 235 -10.48 -9.79 -4.18
N MET A 236 -11.28 -9.09 -4.99
CA MET A 236 -10.81 -8.57 -6.27
C MET A 236 -9.99 -7.30 -6.03
N THR A 237 -8.67 -7.45 -6.01
CA THR A 237 -7.75 -6.35 -5.79
C THR A 237 -7.41 -5.63 -7.10
N ASN A 238 -7.38 -4.30 -7.07
CA ASN A 238 -7.05 -3.47 -8.22
C ASN A 238 -6.12 -2.34 -7.78
N ILE A 239 -5.14 -1.97 -8.61
CA ILE A 239 -4.24 -0.85 -8.33
C ILE A 239 -4.65 0.39 -9.13
N VAL A 240 -4.72 1.54 -8.47
CA VAL A 240 -4.92 2.82 -9.15
C VAL A 240 -3.54 3.36 -9.56
N ARG A 241 -3.16 3.09 -10.81
CA ARG A 241 -1.76 3.10 -11.27
C ARG A 241 -1.07 4.46 -11.27
N ASP A 242 -1.82 5.56 -11.26
CA ASP A 242 -1.28 6.93 -11.12
C ASP A 242 -1.38 7.48 -9.69
N CYS A 243 -1.85 6.66 -8.73
CA CYS A 243 -1.94 6.95 -7.30
C CYS A 243 -0.88 6.19 -6.48
N THR A 244 0.27 5.86 -7.07
CA THR A 244 1.33 5.12 -6.39
C THR A 244 2.70 5.38 -7.00
N THR A 245 3.76 5.12 -6.23
CA THR A 245 5.16 5.04 -6.67
C THR A 245 5.89 4.04 -5.78
N THR A 246 7.11 3.67 -6.17
CA THR A 246 8.07 3.00 -5.29
C THR A 246 9.43 3.71 -5.33
N TYR A 247 10.39 3.19 -4.58
CA TYR A 247 11.79 3.61 -4.56
C TYR A 247 12.48 3.28 -5.87
N GLU A 248 12.66 4.29 -6.70
CA GLU A 248 13.40 4.16 -7.95
C GLU A 248 14.92 4.17 -7.71
N SER A 249 15.63 3.36 -8.48
CA SER A 249 17.09 3.35 -8.59
C SER A 249 17.56 4.35 -9.66
N ALA A 250 18.86 4.60 -9.75
CA ALA A 250 19.42 5.45 -10.80
C ALA A 250 19.04 4.96 -12.21
N GLU A 251 18.96 3.66 -12.40
CA GLU A 251 18.62 2.97 -13.64
C GLU A 251 17.14 3.12 -14.00
N THR A 252 16.27 3.21 -13.00
CA THR A 252 14.81 3.13 -13.19
C THR A 252 14.11 4.49 -13.07
N LEU A 253 14.73 5.46 -12.38
CA LEU A 253 14.16 6.77 -12.05
C LEU A 253 13.67 7.55 -13.26
N LYS A 254 14.43 7.59 -14.36
CA LYS A 254 14.08 8.38 -15.56
C LYS A 254 12.70 8.02 -16.12
N GLY A 255 12.30 6.74 -15.99
CA GLY A 255 11.05 6.24 -16.52
C GLY A 255 10.05 5.77 -15.47
N LEU A 256 10.38 5.85 -14.18
CA LEU A 256 9.68 5.18 -13.09
C LEU A 256 9.48 3.68 -13.38
N TRP A 257 10.53 3.03 -13.90
CA TRP A 257 10.43 1.69 -14.44
C TRP A 257 10.13 0.65 -13.37
N ARG A 258 10.63 0.85 -12.13
CA ARG A 258 10.34 -0.07 -11.04
C ARG A 258 8.86 -0.01 -10.66
N THR A 259 8.29 1.20 -10.52
CA THR A 259 6.83 1.37 -10.33
C THR A 259 6.03 0.71 -11.44
N LYS A 260 6.41 0.93 -12.70
CA LYS A 260 5.68 0.35 -13.85
C LYS A 260 5.70 -1.19 -13.85
N VAL A 261 6.85 -1.79 -13.55
CA VAL A 261 6.99 -3.25 -13.44
C VAL A 261 6.17 -3.79 -12.27
N ALA A 262 6.12 -3.08 -11.13
CA ALA A 262 5.29 -3.47 -9.99
C ALA A 262 3.79 -3.47 -10.32
N VAL A 263 3.31 -2.42 -10.99
CA VAL A 263 1.92 -2.35 -11.49
C VAL A 263 1.63 -3.49 -12.46
N GLU A 264 2.53 -3.75 -13.42
CA GLU A 264 2.39 -4.86 -14.37
C GLU A 264 2.40 -6.23 -13.66
N GLN A 265 3.17 -6.38 -12.58
CA GLN A 265 3.17 -7.59 -11.78
C GLN A 265 1.82 -7.82 -11.09
N ILE A 266 1.19 -6.78 -10.54
CA ILE A 266 -0.16 -6.84 -9.96
C ILE A 266 -1.17 -7.30 -11.01
N GLU A 267 -1.18 -6.65 -12.18
CA GLU A 267 -2.05 -6.96 -13.33
C GLU A 267 -1.92 -8.40 -13.83
N LYS A 268 -0.77 -9.01 -13.61
CA LYS A 268 -0.44 -10.35 -14.08
C LYS A 268 -0.80 -11.45 -13.08
N LEU A 269 -0.90 -11.13 -11.79
CA LEU A 269 -0.92 -12.13 -10.72
C LEU A 269 -2.11 -12.03 -9.78
N TRP A 270 -2.56 -10.82 -9.46
CA TRP A 270 -3.48 -10.61 -8.33
C TRP A 270 -4.67 -9.73 -8.66
N GLY A 271 -4.68 -9.06 -9.82
CA GLY A 271 -5.69 -8.04 -10.04
C GLY A 271 -5.64 -7.35 -11.40
N TYR A 272 -6.25 -6.18 -11.42
CA TYR A 272 -6.26 -5.26 -12.56
C TYR A 272 -5.70 -3.89 -12.16
N SER A 273 -5.60 -2.97 -13.11
CA SER A 273 -5.30 -1.57 -12.85
C SER A 273 -6.28 -0.61 -13.53
N ILE A 274 -6.36 0.61 -12.99
CA ILE A 274 -7.13 1.72 -13.55
C ILE A 274 -6.43 3.04 -13.22
N THR A 275 -6.68 4.14 -13.93
CA THR A 275 -6.28 5.47 -13.45
C THR A 275 -7.30 6.07 -12.49
N SER A 276 -6.86 7.02 -11.66
CA SER A 276 -7.71 7.80 -10.76
C SER A 276 -8.84 8.52 -11.51
N THR A 277 -8.53 9.09 -12.68
CA THR A 277 -9.51 9.77 -13.54
C THR A 277 -10.56 8.80 -14.08
N GLU A 278 -10.16 7.65 -14.64
CA GLU A 278 -11.09 6.63 -15.15
C GLU A 278 -11.97 6.08 -14.02
N LEU A 279 -11.40 5.85 -12.84
CA LEU A 279 -12.12 5.38 -11.67
C LEU A 279 -13.19 6.40 -11.25
N VAL A 280 -12.82 7.67 -11.06
CA VAL A 280 -13.77 8.71 -10.65
C VAL A 280 -14.89 8.89 -11.67
N ASN A 281 -14.54 8.99 -12.96
CA ASN A 281 -15.51 9.19 -14.03
C ASN A 281 -16.57 8.08 -14.07
N SER A 282 -16.24 6.84 -13.67
CA SER A 282 -17.19 5.74 -13.65
C SER A 282 -18.35 5.91 -12.66
N PHE A 283 -18.20 6.78 -11.65
CA PHE A 283 -19.24 7.09 -10.67
C PHE A 283 -20.01 8.38 -10.99
N GLU A 284 -19.49 9.21 -11.90
CA GLU A 284 -20.10 10.50 -12.29
C GLU A 284 -21.04 10.38 -13.49
N ILE A 285 -21.10 9.21 -14.13
CA ILE A 285 -21.97 8.96 -15.28
C ILE A 285 -23.35 8.50 -14.77
N GLU A 286 -24.31 9.44 -14.72
CA GLU A 286 -25.76 9.15 -14.73
C GLU A 286 -26.25 8.77 -16.14
#